data_AF-A0A354USC9-F1
#
_entry.id   AF-A0A354USC9-F1
#
_cell.length_a   1.000
_cell.length_b   1.000
_cell.length_c   1.000
_cell.angle_alpha   90.00
_cell.angle_beta   90.00
_cell.angle_gamma   90.00
#
_symmetry.space_group_name_H-M   'P 1'
#
loop_
_entity.id
_entity.type
_entity.pdbx_description
1 polymer ?
#
loop_
_entity_poly.entity_id
_entity_poly.type
_entity_poly.pdbx_seq_one_letter_code
_entity_poly.pdbx_strand_id
1 'polypeptide(L)'
;KALEQAQKQADSAFETACVEKAAENTTVDMPKALVENELDVQMERFGYQLQMSGYSMEQYAKMMGGDVNTMRNAFRPAAEKQARITVTLEAIAKAEGLTATDEEIEEEIKSLAKQYELDEAKVKEMVPAEELTGSLVTRKAIKLIVDSAVAVAPKAQEKAEEKTEG
;
A
#
# COMPACT_ATOMS: atom_id res chain seq x y z
N LYS A 1 -8.04 24.10 -6.59
CA LYS A 1 -8.57 22.75 -6.87
C LYS A 1 -7.63 21.93 -7.77
N ALA A 2 -7.43 22.28 -9.05
CA ALA A 2 -6.54 21.51 -9.94
C ALA A 2 -5.06 21.46 -9.49
N LEU A 3 -4.47 22.60 -9.09
CA LEU A 3 -3.08 22.64 -8.59
C LEU A 3 -2.89 21.84 -7.30
N GLU A 4 -3.86 21.88 -6.38
CA GLU A 4 -3.81 21.12 -5.13
C GLU A 4 -3.94 19.61 -5.37
N GLN A 5 -4.79 19.21 -6.33
CA GLN A 5 -4.90 17.80 -6.74
C GLN A 5 -3.61 17.33 -7.41
N ALA A 6 -3.04 18.13 -8.30
CA ALA A 6 -1.76 17.81 -8.95
C ALA A 6 -0.63 17.68 -7.94
N GLN A 7 -0.56 18.57 -6.94
CA GLN A 7 0.42 18.49 -5.87
C GLN A 7 0.25 17.21 -5.05
N LYS A 8 -0.97 16.90 -4.59
CA LYS A 8 -1.25 15.67 -3.83
C LYS A 8 -0.88 14.40 -4.61
N GLN A 9 -1.12 14.39 -5.93
CA GLN A 9 -0.73 13.28 -6.80
C GLN A 9 0.79 13.16 -6.91
N ALA A 10 1.49 14.28 -7.08
CA ALA A 10 2.95 14.31 -7.13
C ALA A 10 3.57 13.82 -5.81
N ASP A 11 3.06 14.29 -4.68
CA ASP A 11 3.51 13.88 -3.34
C ASP A 11 3.27 12.38 -3.15
N SER A 12 2.07 11.89 -3.43
CA SER A 12 1.74 10.45 -3.30
C SER A 12 2.61 9.56 -4.20
N ALA A 13 2.89 10.02 -5.43
CA ALA A 13 3.76 9.30 -6.35
C ALA A 13 5.21 9.28 -5.85
N PHE A 14 5.69 10.39 -5.27
CA PHE A 14 7.01 10.46 -4.66
C PHE A 14 7.12 9.56 -3.43
N GLU A 15 6.14 9.58 -2.53
CA GLU A 15 6.09 8.68 -1.37
C GLU A 15 6.14 7.22 -1.81
N THR A 16 5.30 6.85 -2.79
CA THR A 16 5.27 5.50 -3.36
C THR A 16 6.65 5.11 -3.90
N ALA A 17 7.27 5.97 -4.71
CA ALA A 17 8.59 5.70 -5.28
C ALA A 17 9.68 5.54 -4.20
N CYS A 18 9.62 6.32 -3.12
CA CYS A 18 10.56 6.23 -2.01
C CYS A 18 10.42 4.89 -1.27
N VAL A 19 9.19 4.50 -0.94
CA VAL A 19 8.90 3.24 -0.24
C VAL A 19 9.27 2.04 -1.10
N GLU A 20 8.92 2.05 -2.38
CA GLU A 20 9.31 1.01 -3.33
C GLU A 20 10.84 0.90 -3.43
N LYS A 21 11.54 2.04 -3.49
CA LYS A 21 13.00 2.02 -3.58
C LYS A 21 13.66 1.50 -2.31
N ALA A 22 13.11 1.84 -1.14
CA ALA A 22 13.55 1.28 0.13
C ALA A 22 13.37 -0.25 0.13
N ALA A 23 12.21 -0.73 -0.32
CA ALA A 23 11.91 -2.16 -0.40
C ALA A 23 12.82 -2.90 -1.41
N GLU A 24 13.14 -2.32 -2.56
CA GLU A 24 14.08 -2.90 -3.54
C GLU A 24 15.49 -3.11 -2.96
N ASN A 25 15.94 -2.20 -2.09
CA ASN A 25 17.24 -2.30 -1.45
C ASN A 25 17.27 -3.31 -0.28
N THR A 26 16.11 -3.82 0.13
CA THR A 26 16.00 -4.82 1.20
C THR A 26 16.50 -6.18 0.72
N THR A 27 17.56 -6.69 1.36
CA THR A 27 18.21 -7.97 1.05
C THR A 27 17.54 -9.19 1.69
N VAL A 28 16.37 -9.02 2.31
CA VAL A 28 15.65 -10.09 3.01
C VAL A 28 14.97 -11.01 2.00
N ASP A 29 15.23 -12.31 2.15
CA ASP A 29 14.46 -13.36 1.49
C ASP A 29 13.04 -13.39 2.07
N MET A 30 12.03 -13.14 1.23
CA MET A 30 10.66 -13.02 1.70
C MET A 30 10.11 -14.39 2.11
N PRO A 31 9.65 -14.58 3.36
CA PRO A 31 9.00 -15.81 3.76
C PRO A 31 7.77 -16.08 2.90
N LYS A 32 7.66 -17.31 2.37
CA LYS A 32 6.51 -17.72 1.53
C LYS A 32 5.17 -17.44 2.20
N ALA A 33 5.08 -17.66 3.52
CA ALA A 33 3.87 -17.41 4.28
C ALA A 33 3.42 -15.94 4.22
N LEU A 34 4.35 -14.97 4.24
CA LEU A 34 4.00 -13.55 4.12
C LEU A 34 3.48 -13.21 2.71
N VAL A 35 4.09 -13.81 1.69
CA VAL A 35 3.61 -13.65 0.30
C VAL A 35 2.22 -14.27 0.13
N GLU A 36 1.98 -15.47 0.68
CA GLU A 36 0.65 -16.10 0.60
C GLU A 36 -0.41 -15.28 1.33
N ASN A 37 -0.11 -14.76 2.53
CA ASN A 37 -1.05 -13.93 3.28
C ASN A 37 -1.39 -12.66 2.50
N GLU A 38 -0.38 -11.99 1.93
CA GLU A 38 -0.61 -10.80 1.10
C GLU A 38 -1.41 -11.13 -0.16
N LEU A 39 -1.17 -12.30 -0.75
CA LEU A 39 -1.91 -12.77 -1.91
C LEU A 39 -3.38 -13.05 -1.57
N ASP A 40 -3.65 -13.61 -0.39
CA ASP A 40 -5.02 -13.79 0.12
C ASP A 40 -5.73 -12.45 0.27
N VAL A 41 -5.07 -11.46 0.91
CA VAL A 41 -5.60 -10.11 1.10
C VAL A 41 -5.90 -9.43 -0.24
N GLN A 42 -5.01 -9.53 -1.23
CA GLN A 42 -5.24 -8.93 -2.54
C GLN A 42 -6.37 -9.62 -3.31
N MET A 43 -6.43 -10.96 -3.26
CA MET A 43 -7.51 -11.72 -3.88
C MET A 43 -8.86 -11.38 -3.23
N GLU A 44 -8.92 -11.28 -1.90
CA GLU A 44 -10.12 -10.89 -1.15
C GLU A 44 -10.59 -9.48 -1.53
N ARG A 45 -9.69 -8.49 -1.52
CA ARG A 45 -9.99 -7.11 -1.95
C ARG A 45 -10.53 -7.07 -3.38
N PHE A 46 -9.91 -7.80 -4.29
CA PHE A 46 -10.37 -7.89 -5.68
C PHE A 46 -11.74 -8.57 -5.78
N GLY A 47 -11.96 -9.63 -5.01
CA GLY A 47 -13.26 -10.30 -4.91
C GLY A 47 -14.38 -9.36 -4.45
N TYR A 48 -14.13 -8.53 -3.44
CA TYR A 48 -15.08 -7.51 -2.98
C TYR A 48 -15.40 -6.49 -4.09
N GLN A 49 -14.40 -6.00 -4.82
CA GLN A 49 -14.60 -5.07 -5.94
C GLN A 49 -15.41 -5.69 -7.08
N LEU A 50 -15.16 -6.96 -7.41
CA LEU A 50 -15.93 -7.70 -8.39
C LEU A 50 -17.38 -7.89 -7.95
N GLN A 51 -17.59 -8.25 -6.69
CA GLN A 51 -18.93 -8.43 -6.14
C GLN A 51 -19.73 -7.13 -6.20
N MET A 52 -19.12 -5.98 -5.88
CA MET A 52 -19.75 -4.66 -6.04
C MET A 52 -20.09 -4.34 -7.50
N SER A 53 -19.33 -4.90 -8.45
CA SER A 53 -19.57 -4.78 -9.89
C SER A 53 -20.51 -5.86 -10.44
N GLY A 54 -21.06 -6.74 -9.60
CA GLY A 54 -22.01 -7.79 -9.98
C GLY A 54 -21.39 -9.08 -10.51
N TYR A 55 -20.08 -9.29 -10.33
CA TYR A 55 -19.36 -10.48 -10.78
C TYR A 55 -18.85 -11.32 -9.61
N SER A 56 -18.87 -12.64 -9.76
CA SER A 56 -18.07 -13.52 -8.91
C SER A 56 -16.63 -13.62 -9.43
N MET A 57 -15.72 -14.01 -8.54
CA MET A 57 -14.32 -14.22 -8.88
C MET A 57 -14.13 -15.30 -9.96
N GLU A 58 -14.91 -16.38 -9.89
CA GLU A 58 -14.89 -17.48 -10.87
C GLU A 58 -15.43 -17.03 -12.24
N GLN A 59 -16.48 -16.21 -12.26
CA GLN A 59 -17.03 -15.67 -13.50
C GLN A 59 -16.00 -14.77 -14.20
N TYR A 60 -15.34 -13.90 -13.44
CA TYR A 60 -14.29 -13.02 -13.96
C TYR A 60 -13.11 -13.83 -14.49
N ALA A 61 -12.62 -14.80 -13.73
CA ALA A 61 -11.51 -15.66 -14.16
C ALA A 61 -11.83 -16.42 -15.46
N LYS A 62 -13.05 -16.95 -15.60
CA LYS A 62 -13.51 -17.60 -16.84
C LYS A 62 -13.58 -16.64 -18.01
N MET A 63 -14.04 -15.40 -17.81
CA MET A 63 -14.08 -14.37 -18.84
C MET A 63 -12.67 -14.02 -19.35
N MET A 64 -11.67 -14.05 -18.46
CA MET A 64 -10.26 -13.87 -18.78
C MET A 64 -9.60 -15.12 -19.38
N GLY A 65 -10.35 -16.21 -19.59
CA GLY A 65 -9.86 -17.45 -20.19
C GLY A 65 -9.10 -18.36 -19.23
N GLY A 66 -9.26 -18.20 -17.93
CA GLY A 66 -8.57 -18.97 -16.90
C GLY A 66 -9.46 -19.40 -15.74
N ASP A 67 -8.81 -19.63 -14.59
CA ASP A 67 -9.45 -19.99 -13.32
C ASP A 67 -8.87 -19.15 -12.17
N VAL A 68 -9.43 -19.33 -10.97
CA VAL A 68 -9.01 -18.58 -9.77
C VAL A 68 -7.53 -18.82 -9.45
N ASN A 69 -7.00 -20.02 -9.72
CA ASN A 69 -5.59 -20.33 -9.48
C ASN A 69 -4.67 -19.57 -10.43
N THR A 70 -5.02 -19.50 -11.71
CA THR A 70 -4.28 -18.77 -12.73
C THR A 70 -4.29 -17.26 -12.43
N MET A 71 -5.44 -16.74 -12.01
CA MET A 71 -5.57 -15.37 -11.54
C MET A 71 -4.73 -15.12 -10.29
N ARG A 72 -4.78 -16.01 -9.30
CA ARG A 72 -3.93 -15.93 -8.10
C ARG A 72 -2.44 -15.90 -8.46
N ASN A 73 -2.01 -16.72 -9.40
CA ASN A 73 -0.62 -16.71 -9.88
C ASN A 73 -0.25 -15.39 -10.58
N ALA A 74 -1.19 -14.75 -11.28
CA ALA A 74 -0.98 -13.44 -11.89
C ALA A 74 -0.84 -12.31 -10.85
N PHE A 75 -1.46 -12.44 -9.68
CA PHE A 75 -1.34 -11.47 -8.57
C PHE A 75 -0.08 -11.68 -7.73
N ARG A 76 0.52 -12.87 -7.76
CA ARG A 76 1.69 -13.21 -6.93
C ARG A 76 2.84 -12.18 -7.01
N PRO A 77 3.26 -11.66 -8.17
CA PRO A 77 4.33 -10.65 -8.22
C PRO A 77 3.98 -9.36 -7.46
N ALA A 78 2.71 -8.93 -7.53
CA ALA A 78 2.24 -7.76 -6.78
C ALA A 78 2.19 -8.04 -5.28
N ALA A 79 1.79 -9.25 -4.88
CA ALA A 79 1.82 -9.69 -3.48
C ALA A 79 3.25 -9.79 -2.92
N GLU A 80 4.21 -10.29 -3.71
CA GLU A 80 5.62 -10.34 -3.32
C GLU A 80 6.20 -8.93 -3.11
N LYS A 81 5.87 -7.99 -4.00
CA LYS A 81 6.26 -6.59 -3.87
C LYS A 81 5.67 -5.97 -2.60
N GLN A 82 4.38 -6.17 -2.36
CA GLN A 82 3.69 -5.59 -1.21
C GLN A 82 4.17 -6.20 0.11
N ALA A 83 4.36 -7.52 0.18
CA ALA A 83 4.94 -8.17 1.35
C ALA A 83 6.34 -7.63 1.67
N ARG A 84 7.17 -7.38 0.64
CA ARG A 84 8.50 -6.77 0.82
C ARG A 84 8.42 -5.35 1.37
N ILE A 85 7.48 -4.55 0.89
CA ILE A 85 7.23 -3.20 1.40
C ILE A 85 6.85 -3.26 2.88
N THR A 86 5.87 -4.10 3.24
CA THR A 86 5.40 -4.25 4.62
C THR A 86 6.55 -4.62 5.56
N VAL A 87 7.31 -5.67 5.24
CA VAL A 87 8.45 -6.10 6.06
C VAL A 87 9.53 -5.03 6.16
N THR A 88 9.77 -4.28 5.09
CA THR A 88 10.76 -3.19 5.09
C THR A 88 10.32 -2.07 6.03
N LEU A 89 9.06 -1.66 5.99
CA LEU A 89 8.51 -0.63 6.86
C LEU A 89 8.50 -1.06 8.33
N GLU A 90 8.13 -2.31 8.62
CA GLU A 90 8.21 -2.88 9.97
C GLU A 90 9.65 -2.91 10.50
N ALA A 91 10.61 -3.31 9.66
CA ALA A 91 12.02 -3.34 10.02
C ALA A 91 12.56 -1.94 10.32
N ILE A 92 12.21 -0.94 9.51
CA ILE A 92 12.57 0.47 9.73
C ILE A 92 11.94 0.98 11.03
N ALA A 93 10.65 0.76 11.23
CA ALA A 93 9.96 1.14 12.46
C ALA A 93 10.64 0.57 13.70
N LYS A 94 11.01 -0.71 13.66
CA LYS A 94 11.73 -1.36 14.75
C LYS A 94 13.14 -0.81 14.95
N ALA A 95 13.90 -0.60 13.88
CA ALA A 95 15.28 -0.12 13.95
C ALA A 95 15.36 1.30 14.53
N GLU A 96 14.39 2.14 14.19
CA GLU A 96 14.31 3.55 14.57
C GLU A 96 13.47 3.78 15.84
N GLY A 97 12.91 2.71 16.42
CA GLY A 97 12.10 2.78 17.64
C GLY A 97 10.80 3.56 17.46
N LEU A 98 10.18 3.50 16.29
CA LEU A 98 8.93 4.20 16.00
C LEU A 98 7.77 3.52 16.74
N THR A 99 7.07 4.30 17.57
CA THR A 99 5.87 3.88 18.29
C THR A 99 4.76 4.90 18.09
N ALA A 100 3.50 4.49 18.22
CA ALA A 100 2.38 5.43 18.36
C ALA A 100 2.20 5.76 19.85
N THR A 101 2.01 7.03 20.19
CA THR A 101 1.67 7.42 21.56
C THR A 101 0.16 7.37 21.76
N ASP A 102 -0.28 7.31 23.02
CA ASP A 102 -1.70 7.32 23.36
C ASP A 102 -2.38 8.59 22.83
N GLU A 103 -1.69 9.74 22.87
CA GLU A 103 -2.20 11.00 22.34
C GLU A 103 -2.42 10.93 20.82
N GLU A 104 -1.49 10.35 20.06
CA GLU A 104 -1.63 10.21 18.61
C GLU A 104 -2.78 9.27 18.23
N ILE A 105 -2.98 8.21 19.02
CA ILE A 105 -4.11 7.29 18.83
C ILE A 105 -5.43 8.02 19.11
N GLU A 106 -5.51 8.80 20.19
CA GLU A 106 -6.69 9.61 20.50
C GLU A 106 -6.99 10.66 19.42
N GLU A 107 -5.95 11.32 18.90
CA GLU A 107 -6.09 12.28 17.79
C GLU A 107 -6.61 11.61 16.52
N GLU A 108 -6.09 10.43 16.17
CA GLU A 108 -6.57 9.66 15.02
C GLU A 108 -8.04 9.26 15.19
N ILE A 109 -8.44 8.82 16.39
CA ILE A 109 -9.84 8.50 16.70
C ILE A 109 -10.75 9.72 16.54
N LYS A 110 -10.35 10.88 17.07
CA LYS A 110 -11.09 12.14 16.92
C LYS A 110 -11.20 12.56 15.45
N SER A 111 -10.14 12.38 14.68
CA SER A 111 -10.10 12.66 13.24
C SER A 111 -11.10 11.76 12.48
N LEU A 112 -11.07 10.46 12.73
CA LEU A 112 -12.00 9.49 12.12
C LEU A 112 -13.45 9.76 12.52
N ALA A 113 -13.70 10.02 13.81
CA ALA A 113 -15.02 10.39 14.32
C ALA A 113 -15.59 11.60 13.57
N LYS A 114 -14.78 12.65 13.39
CA LYS A 114 -15.17 13.83 12.64
C LYS A 114 -15.37 13.56 11.15
N GLN A 115 -14.49 12.79 10.52
CA GLN A 115 -14.54 12.51 9.09
C GLN A 115 -15.79 11.71 8.69
N TYR A 116 -16.18 10.75 9.54
CA TYR A 116 -17.32 9.88 9.28
C TYR A 116 -18.59 10.31 10.03
N GLU A 117 -18.56 11.44 10.73
CA GLU A 117 -19.66 11.94 11.56
C GLU A 117 -20.16 10.89 12.57
N LEU A 118 -19.22 10.17 13.18
CA LEU A 118 -19.45 9.14 14.19
C LEU A 118 -18.98 9.61 15.57
N ASP A 119 -19.53 9.01 16.63
CA ASP A 119 -19.00 9.20 17.98
C ASP A 119 -17.65 8.47 18.15
N GLU A 120 -16.73 9.04 18.95
CA GLU A 120 -15.42 8.43 19.22
C GLU A 120 -15.53 7.01 19.80
N ALA A 121 -16.55 6.76 20.64
CA ALA A 121 -16.81 5.42 21.19
C ALA A 121 -17.15 4.41 20.07
N LYS A 122 -17.90 4.85 19.06
CA LYS A 122 -18.25 4.00 17.92
C LYS A 122 -17.02 3.70 17.05
N VAL A 123 -16.13 4.69 16.87
CA VAL A 123 -14.86 4.47 16.18
C VAL A 123 -14.01 3.43 16.91
N LYS A 124 -13.89 3.51 18.24
CA LYS A 124 -13.16 2.54 19.06
C LYS A 124 -13.73 1.12 19.00
N GLU A 125 -15.04 0.99 18.82
CA GLU A 125 -15.68 -0.33 18.60
C GLU A 125 -15.41 -0.90 17.21
N MET A 126 -15.28 -0.04 16.20
CA MET A 126 -15.14 -0.44 14.81
C MET A 126 -13.68 -0.67 14.40
N VAL A 127 -12.74 0.05 15.01
CA VAL A 127 -11.32 -0.03 14.68
C VAL A 127 -10.53 -0.34 15.95
N PRO A 128 -9.97 -1.56 16.08
CA PRO A 128 -9.12 -1.93 17.21
C PRO A 128 -7.93 -0.99 17.38
N ALA A 129 -7.51 -0.77 18.63
CA ALA A 129 -6.39 0.12 18.94
C ALA A 129 -5.08 -0.36 18.32
N GLU A 130 -4.90 -1.68 18.19
CA GLU A 130 -3.73 -2.31 17.57
C GLU A 130 -3.64 -1.96 16.07
N GLU A 131 -4.77 -1.89 15.37
CA GLU A 131 -4.80 -1.51 13.94
C GLU A 131 -4.46 -0.04 13.76
N LEU A 132 -4.97 0.84 14.62
CA LEU A 132 -4.61 2.26 14.63
C LEU A 132 -3.13 2.46 14.92
N THR A 133 -2.61 1.73 15.90
CA THR A 133 -1.19 1.75 16.27
C THR A 133 -0.31 1.34 15.09
N GLY A 134 -0.64 0.21 14.44
CA GLY A 134 0.10 -0.27 13.27
C GLY A 134 0.08 0.71 12.11
N SER A 135 -1.07 1.32 11.83
CA SER A 135 -1.24 2.34 10.79
C SER A 135 -0.39 3.59 11.07
N LEU A 136 -0.40 4.09 12.31
CA LEU A 136 0.38 5.26 12.72
C LEU A 136 1.88 5.00 12.64
N VAL A 137 2.35 3.84 13.12
CA VAL A 137 3.76 3.44 13.03
C VAL A 137 4.20 3.32 11.58
N THR A 138 3.38 2.72 10.72
CA THR A 138 3.64 2.61 9.28
C THR A 138 3.77 4.00 8.63
N ARG A 139 2.84 4.92 8.94
CA ARG A 139 2.87 6.31 8.43
C ARG A 139 4.15 7.04 8.85
N LYS A 140 4.59 6.84 10.10
CA LYS A 140 5.87 7.40 10.59
C LYS A 140 7.08 6.82 9.85
N ALA A 141 7.09 5.51 9.59
CA ALA A 141 8.16 4.88 8.83
C ALA A 141 8.24 5.42 7.39
N ILE A 142 7.09 5.57 6.71
CA ILE A 142 7.02 6.18 5.38
C ILE A 142 7.56 7.61 5.43
N LYS A 143 7.09 8.42 6.38
CA LYS A 143 7.55 9.80 6.54
C LYS A 143 9.08 9.87 6.73
N LEU A 144 9.65 8.99 7.54
CA LEU A 144 11.09 8.94 7.76
C LEU A 144 11.86 8.62 6.46
N ILE A 145 11.37 7.67 5.66
CA ILE A 145 11.96 7.35 4.35
C ILE A 145 11.92 8.57 3.43
N VAL A 146 10.76 9.23 3.34
CA VAL A 146 10.53 10.39 2.47
C VAL A 146 11.40 11.58 2.89
N ASP A 147 11.47 11.88 4.18
CA ASP A 147 12.32 12.95 4.72
C ASP A 147 13.82 12.68 4.47
N SER A 148 14.20 11.41 4.36
CA SER A 148 15.57 10.99 4.08
C SER A 148 15.87 10.82 2.58
N ALA A 149 14.85 10.90 1.72
CA ALA A 149 14.99 10.64 0.30
C ALA A 149 15.60 11.83 -0.43
N VAL A 150 16.63 11.57 -1.23
CA VAL A 150 17.20 12.56 -2.14
C VAL A 150 16.44 12.52 -3.46
N ALA A 151 15.53 13.47 -3.65
CA ALA A 151 14.80 13.61 -4.90
C ALA A 151 15.77 13.93 -6.04
N VAL A 152 15.90 13.00 -6.99
CA VAL A 152 16.53 13.26 -8.29
C VAL A 152 15.42 13.60 -9.28
N ALA A 153 15.62 14.65 -10.09
CA ALA A 153 14.70 14.94 -11.18
C ALA A 153 14.51 13.66 -12.02
N PRO A 154 13.28 13.32 -12.42
CA PRO A 154 13.04 12.13 -13.22
C PRO A 154 13.98 12.18 -14.42
N LYS A 155 14.83 11.16 -14.58
CA LYS A 155 15.52 10.99 -15.85
C LYS A 155 14.40 10.94 -16.89
N ALA A 156 14.39 11.91 -17.80
CA ALA A 156 13.54 11.83 -18.98
C ALA A 156 13.71 10.41 -19.51
N GLN A 157 12.64 9.63 -19.51
CA GLN A 157 12.64 8.37 -20.25
C GLN A 157 13.17 8.74 -21.63
N GLU A 158 14.33 8.18 -22.02
CA GLU A 158 14.76 8.24 -23.40
C GLU A 158 13.56 7.75 -24.20
N LYS A 159 12.94 8.69 -24.92
CA LYS A 159 11.88 8.40 -25.86
C LYS A 159 12.37 7.22 -26.68
N ALA A 160 11.61 6.13 -26.66
CA ALA A 160 11.62 5.15 -27.72
C ALA A 160 11.08 5.85 -29.00
N GLU A 161 11.87 6.76 -29.55
CA GLU A 161 11.83 7.25 -30.92
C GLU A 161 13.03 6.62 -31.61
N GLU A 162 12.96 5.32 -31.91
CA GLU A 162 13.67 4.81 -33.08
C GLU A 162 12.96 3.60 -33.69
N LYS A 163 12.56 3.79 -34.96
CA LYS A 163 12.19 2.80 -35.99
C LYS A 163 10.69 2.52 -36.22
N THR A 164 10.00 3.56 -36.67
CA THR A 164 9.42 3.51 -38.03
C THR A 164 10.49 3.97 -39.03
N GLU A 165 11.03 3.06 -39.82
CA GLU A 165 11.38 3.20 -41.24
C GLU A 165 12.16 1.97 -41.71
N GLY A 166 11.60 1.29 -42.72
CA GLY A 166 12.03 0.03 -43.31
C GLY A 166 10.88 -0.62 -44.05
#